data_AF-A0A426TU28-F1
#
_entry.id   AF-A0A426TU28-F1
#
_cell.length_a   1.000
_cell.length_b   1.000
_cell.length_c   1.000
_cell.angle_alpha   90.00
_cell.angle_beta   90.00
_cell.angle_gamma   90.00
#
_symmetry.space_group_name_H-M   'P 1'
#
loop_
_entity.id
_entity.type
_entity.pdbx_description
1 polymer ?
#
loop_
_entity_poly.entity_id
_entity_poly.type
_entity_poly.pdbx_seq_one_letter_code
_entity_poly.pdbx_strand_id
1 'polypeptide(L)'
;MSKAEFHELQASRTFRMHSSSAEGKYFAERPEHAAKWGDLMEGPGNYYVVSGEVLLDVPAYQWQKLDGIGPTRFYEADQLSQIRYTGEIR
;
A
#
# COMPACT_ATOMS: atom_id res chain seq x y z
N MET A 1 -4.39 4.87 1.26
CA MET A 1 -4.79 4.73 -0.17
C MET A 1 -5.96 5.65 -0.44
N SER A 2 -5.99 6.31 -1.60
CA SER A 2 -7.08 7.22 -1.96
C SER A 2 -8.40 6.47 -2.18
N LYS A 3 -9.53 7.19 -2.18
CA LYS A 3 -10.86 6.60 -2.42
C LYS A 3 -10.99 5.96 -3.81
N ALA A 4 -10.43 6.58 -4.84
CA ALA A 4 -10.50 6.08 -6.21
C ALA A 4 -9.74 4.74 -6.35
N GLU A 5 -8.49 4.71 -5.86
CA GLU A 5 -7.70 3.47 -5.85
C GLU A 5 -8.34 2.38 -5.02
N PHE A 6 -8.96 2.73 -3.89
CA PHE A 6 -9.66 1.76 -3.04
C PHE A 6 -10.84 1.10 -3.78
N HIS A 7 -11.66 1.87 -4.49
CA HIS A 7 -12.78 1.31 -5.26
C HIS A 7 -12.29 0.35 -6.35
N GLU A 8 -11.19 0.68 -7.02
CA GLU A 8 -10.59 -0.20 -8.02
C GLU A 8 -9.96 -1.46 -7.41
N LEU A 9 -9.30 -1.32 -6.26
CA LEU A 9 -8.77 -2.45 -5.51
C LEU A 9 -9.90 -3.40 -5.07
N GLN A 10 -11.04 -2.86 -4.61
CA GLN A 10 -12.19 -3.67 -4.26
C GLN A 10 -12.75 -4.45 -5.46
N ALA A 11 -12.84 -3.81 -6.62
CA ALA A 11 -13.37 -4.43 -7.85
C ALA A 11 -12.41 -5.48 -8.43
N SER A 12 -11.11 -5.16 -8.50
CA SER A 12 -10.11 -6.01 -9.15
C SER A 12 -9.48 -7.04 -8.22
N ARG A 13 -9.55 -6.83 -6.89
CA ARG A 13 -8.84 -7.60 -5.86
C ARG A 13 -7.32 -7.63 -6.05
N THR A 14 -6.76 -6.72 -6.86
CA THR A 14 -5.34 -6.70 -7.22
C THR A 14 -4.77 -5.29 -7.00
N PHE A 15 -3.61 -5.19 -6.37
CA PHE A 15 -2.90 -3.91 -6.29
C PHE A 15 -2.35 -3.56 -7.67
N ARG A 16 -2.55 -2.30 -8.08
CA ARG A 16 -2.12 -1.80 -9.38
C ARG A 16 -1.58 -0.39 -9.25
N MET A 17 -0.76 -0.02 -10.23
CA MET A 17 -0.36 1.36 -10.43
C MET A 17 -1.52 2.17 -11.01
N HIS A 18 -1.74 3.35 -10.44
CA HIS A 18 -2.43 4.44 -11.10
C HIS A 18 -1.35 5.40 -11.61
N SER A 19 -1.40 5.80 -12.87
CA SER A 19 -0.42 6.71 -13.53
C SER A 19 -0.05 7.92 -12.64
N SER A 20 1.16 8.50 -12.60
CA SER A 20 2.21 8.61 -13.63
C SER A 20 3.64 8.89 -13.08
N SER A 21 4.06 8.36 -11.93
CA SER A 21 5.40 8.71 -11.41
C SER A 21 6.10 7.71 -10.49
N ALA A 22 5.43 6.66 -10.02
CA ALA A 22 6.07 5.67 -9.15
C ALA A 22 6.22 4.34 -9.89
N GLU A 23 7.42 3.75 -9.82
CA GLU A 23 7.74 2.44 -10.41
C GLU A 23 7.15 1.28 -9.58
N GLY A 24 6.36 1.57 -8.55
CA GLY A 24 5.83 0.61 -7.60
C GLY A 24 5.01 1.26 -6.48
N LYS A 25 4.74 0.50 -5.42
CA LYS A 25 3.97 0.96 -4.25
C LYS A 25 4.66 0.62 -2.94
N TYR A 26 4.54 1.55 -1.99
CA TYR A 26 4.96 1.38 -0.61
C TYR A 26 3.83 0.78 0.23
N PHE A 27 4.20 -0.17 1.08
CA PHE A 27 3.32 -0.86 2.02
C PHE A 27 3.95 -0.77 3.40
N ALA A 28 3.22 -0.21 4.36
CA ALA A 28 3.63 -0.29 5.75
C ALA A 28 3.38 -1.69 6.29
N GLU A 29 4.29 -2.21 7.13
CA GLU A 29 4.08 -3.53 7.75
C GLU A 29 3.07 -3.50 8.91
N ARG A 30 2.60 -2.30 9.29
CA ARG A 30 1.60 -2.13 10.35
C ARG A 30 0.51 -1.14 9.95
N PRO A 31 -0.75 -1.37 10.36
CA PRO A 31 -1.86 -0.46 10.04
C PRO A 31 -1.65 0.97 10.55
N GLU A 32 -1.07 1.14 11.75
CA GLU A 32 -0.89 2.46 12.36
C GLU A 32 0.12 3.32 11.58
N HIS A 33 1.06 2.68 10.88
CA HIS A 33 2.02 3.36 10.02
C HIS A 33 1.38 3.75 8.67
N ALA A 34 0.56 2.88 8.10
CA ALA A 34 -0.22 3.19 6.91
C ALA A 34 -1.19 4.35 7.16
N ALA A 35 -1.83 4.39 8.33
CA ALA A 35 -2.70 5.50 8.75
C ALA A 35 -1.93 6.82 8.83
N LYS A 36 -0.75 6.83 9.47
CA LYS A 36 0.10 8.03 9.53
C LYS A 36 0.46 8.58 8.15
N TRP A 37 0.79 7.72 7.20
CA TRP A 37 1.01 8.19 5.83
C TRP A 37 -0.25 8.69 5.15
N GLY A 38 -1.38 8.02 5.35
CA GLY A 38 -2.67 8.50 4.86
C GLY A 38 -3.00 9.90 5.36
N ASP A 39 -2.81 10.15 6.66
CA ASP A 39 -3.01 11.46 7.28
C ASP A 39 -2.11 12.53 6.66
N LEU A 40 -0.84 12.20 6.36
CA LEU A 40 0.13 13.13 5.78
C LEU A 40 -0.09 13.40 4.29
N MET A 41 -0.53 12.40 3.52
CA MET A 41 -0.66 12.48 2.06
C MET A 41 -2.04 12.98 1.61
N GLU A 42 -3.10 12.45 2.21
CA GLU A 42 -4.50 12.70 1.80
C GLU A 42 -5.25 13.58 2.81
N GLY A 43 -4.72 13.70 4.03
CA GLY A 43 -5.39 14.32 5.17
C GLY A 43 -6.20 13.31 6.00
N PRO A 44 -6.43 13.60 7.30
CA PRO A 44 -7.18 12.70 8.18
C PRO A 44 -8.59 12.39 7.65
N GLY A 45 -8.92 11.09 7.59
CA GLY A 45 -10.24 10.61 7.13
C GLY A 45 -10.45 10.59 5.62
N ASN A 46 -9.47 11.02 4.82
CA ASN A 46 -9.56 11.06 3.35
C ASN A 46 -8.89 9.85 2.66
N TYR A 47 -8.55 8.81 3.42
CA TYR A 47 -7.90 7.61 2.91
C TYR A 47 -8.51 6.34 3.50
N TYR A 48 -8.16 5.22 2.88
CA TYR A 48 -8.44 3.88 3.37
C TYR A 48 -7.13 3.18 3.74
N VAL A 49 -7.17 2.43 4.84
CA VAL A 49 -6.14 1.46 5.22
C VAL A 49 -6.64 0.07 4.81
N VAL A 50 -5.79 -0.66 4.10
CA VAL A 50 -6.11 -1.99 3.58
C VAL A 50 -4.96 -2.93 3.86
N SER A 51 -5.28 -4.21 4.04
CA SER A 51 -4.30 -5.28 4.16
C SER A 51 -4.09 -5.98 2.81
N GLY A 52 -2.85 -6.36 2.57
CA GLY A 52 -2.45 -7.24 1.49
C GLY A 52 -1.55 -8.36 2.02
N GLU A 53 -1.71 -9.55 1.47
CA GLU A 53 -0.81 -10.68 1.71
C GLU A 53 0.04 -10.89 0.47
N VAL A 54 1.36 -10.97 0.65
CA VAL A 54 2.31 -11.17 -0.43
C VAL A 54 2.57 -12.67 -0.56
N LEU A 55 2.54 -13.20 -1.77
CA LEU A 55 2.96 -14.59 -2.03
C LEU A 55 4.43 -14.78 -1.62
N LEU A 56 4.80 -15.99 -1.19
CA LEU A 56 6.18 -16.28 -0.74
C LEU A 56 7.21 -15.91 -1.82
N ASP A 57 8.37 -15.42 -1.38
CA ASP A 57 9.57 -15.13 -2.19
C ASP A 57 9.52 -13.92 -3.15
N VAL A 58 8.53 -13.03 -3.03
CA VAL A 58 8.56 -11.75 -3.77
C VAL A 58 9.58 -10.80 -3.12
N PRO A 59 10.68 -10.42 -3.80
CA PRO A 59 11.65 -9.50 -3.24
C PRO A 59 11.06 -8.09 -3.13
N ALA A 60 11.31 -7.43 -2.00
CA ALA A 60 10.92 -6.05 -1.79
C ALA A 60 12.11 -5.24 -1.28
N TYR A 61 12.18 -3.98 -1.67
CA TYR A 61 13.03 -3.02 -0.99
C TYR A 61 12.43 -2.73 0.39
N GLN A 62 13.28 -2.60 1.39
CA GLN A 62 12.85 -2.45 2.78
C GLN A 62 13.52 -1.27 3.44
N TRP A 63 12.73 -0.52 4.21
CA TRP A 63 13.22 0.53 5.11
C TRP A 63 12.67 0.29 6.49
N GLN A 64 13.51 0.46 7.51
CA GLN A 64 13.09 0.36 8.91
C GLN A 64 12.28 1.58 9.37
N LYS A 65 12.44 2.71 8.68
CA LYS A 65 11.86 4.00 9.10
C LYS A 65 11.77 5.00 7.93
N LEU A 66 11.02 4.67 6.88
CA LEU A 66 10.80 5.60 5.75
C LEU A 66 10.00 6.82 6.23
N ASP A 67 10.43 8.03 5.88
CA ASP A 67 9.84 9.31 6.38
C ASP A 67 9.72 9.44 7.91
N GLY A 68 10.52 8.68 8.67
CA GLY A 68 10.36 8.64 10.13
C GLY A 68 9.26 7.69 10.62
N ILE A 69 8.58 6.97 9.72
CA ILE A 69 7.40 6.14 9.98
C ILE A 69 7.72 4.67 9.67
N GLY A 70 8.08 3.90 10.71
CA GLY A 70 8.02 2.43 10.76
C GLY A 70 8.66 1.59 9.63
N PRO A 71 8.60 0.25 9.78
CA PRO A 71 9.05 -0.66 8.73
C PRO A 71 8.10 -0.60 7.53
N THR A 72 8.72 -0.59 6.35
CA THR A 72 8.07 -0.40 5.06
C THR A 72 8.67 -1.35 4.04
N ARG A 73 7.82 -1.85 3.15
CA ARG A 73 8.20 -2.57 1.94
C ARG A 73 7.78 -1.80 0.70
N PHE A 74 8.65 -1.77 -0.30
CA PHE A 74 8.32 -1.30 -1.63
C PHE A 74 8.34 -2.48 -2.59
N TYR A 75 7.28 -2.59 -3.38
CA TYR A 75 7.15 -3.56 -4.45
C TYR A 75 7.04 -2.83 -5.77
N GLU A 76 7.77 -3.29 -6.77
CA GLU A 76 7.74 -2.78 -8.13
C GLU A 76 6.39 -3.09 -8.80
N ALA A 77 6.08 -2.36 -9.88
CA ALA A 77 4.79 -2.41 -10.56
C ALA A 77 4.41 -3.82 -11.05
N ASP A 78 5.36 -4.59 -11.55
CA ASP A 78 5.18 -5.97 -12.00
C ASP A 78 4.93 -6.96 -10.84
N GLN A 79 5.42 -6.63 -9.64
CA GLN A 79 5.23 -7.40 -8.41
C GLN A 79 3.88 -7.17 -7.74
N LEU A 80 3.19 -6.06 -8.00
CA LEU A 80 1.93 -5.73 -7.31
C LEU A 80 0.82 -6.76 -7.55
N SER A 81 0.85 -7.44 -8.71
CA SER A 81 -0.06 -8.54 -9.03
C SER A 81 0.09 -9.76 -8.11
N GLN A 82 1.23 -9.88 -7.42
CA GLN A 82 1.56 -10.95 -6.48
C GLN A 82 1.13 -10.63 -5.04
N ILE A 83 0.49 -9.47 -4.82
CA ILE A 83 -0.06 -9.06 -3.53
C ILE A 83 -1.57 -9.22 -3.58
N ARG A 84 -2.09 -10.09 -2.73
CA ARG A 84 -3.52 -10.37 -2.62
C ARG A 84 -4.15 -9.40 -1.63
N TYR A 85 -5.16 -8.66 -2.07
CA TYR A 85 -5.98 -7.85 -1.17
C TYR A 85 -6.79 -8.75 -0.22
N THR A 86 -6.69 -8.50 1.09
CA THR A 86 -7.36 -9.31 2.13
C THR A 86 -8.46 -8.57 2.87
N GLY A 87 -8.49 -7.23 2.86
CA GLY A 87 -9.60 -6.47 3.43
C GLY A 87 -9.23 -5.04 3.80
N GLU A 88 -10.25 -4.27 4.16
CA GLU A 88 -10.09 -2.95 4.79
C GLU A 88 -9.81 -3.13 6.29
N ILE A 89 -8.94 -2.30 6.84
CA ILE A 89 -8.63 -2.24 8.26
C ILE A 89 -9.26 -0.95 8.80
N ARG A 90 -10.07 -1.08 9.86
CA ARG A 90 -10.79 0.01 10.51
C ARG A 90 -10.12 0.44 11.80
#